data_AF-A0ABD1RWT6-F1
#
_entry.id   AF-A0ABD1RWT6-F1
#
_cell.length_a   1.000
_cell.length_b   1.000
_cell.length_c   1.000
_cell.angle_alpha   90.00
_cell.angle_beta   90.00
_cell.angle_gamma   90.00
#
_symmetry.space_group_name_H-M   'P 1'
#
loop_
_entity.id
_entity.type
_entity.pdbx_description
1 polymer ?
#
loop_
_entity_poly.entity_id
_entity_poly.type
_entity_poly.pdbx_seq_one_letter_code
_entity_poly.pdbx_strand_id
1 'polypeptide(L)'
;MLESCTSLQSLDVFKNENLTSFPELSGMVWFNSLRELGIGGFLNSNILEVIGLLKSVQTLSLYGRANWVSLPCQLQNLTSLKYLEIHNFEIEELPDWLGNLSSLEYLWLQNCEKLRHLPSKEAMQRLTKLTYLDIQSCPLLGEQCRRDNSEWPKISHIPYILINGMSIR
;
A
#
# COMPACT_ATOMS: atom_id res chain seq x y z
N MET A 1 22.41 -13.29 -7.95
CA MET A 1 22.15 -14.16 -6.76
C MET A 1 20.67 -14.44 -6.50
N LEU A 2 19.72 -13.59 -6.92
CA LEU A 2 18.27 -13.83 -6.73
C LEU A 2 17.59 -14.69 -7.83
N GLU A 3 18.24 -14.88 -8.97
CA GLU A 3 17.67 -15.56 -10.15
C GLU A 3 17.35 -17.04 -9.92
N SER A 4 18.06 -17.72 -9.02
CA SER A 4 17.91 -19.16 -8.73
C SER A 4 17.03 -19.47 -7.52
N CYS A 5 16.50 -18.46 -6.83
CA CYS A 5 15.64 -18.67 -5.67
C CYS A 5 14.23 -19.05 -6.12
N THR A 6 13.81 -20.30 -5.91
CA THR A 6 12.44 -20.78 -6.25
C THR A 6 11.47 -20.78 -5.07
N SER A 7 11.99 -20.61 -3.85
CA SER A 7 11.22 -20.71 -2.60
C SER A 7 11.17 -19.39 -1.82
N LEU A 8 11.57 -18.27 -2.43
CA LEU A 8 11.58 -16.98 -1.74
C LEU A 8 10.13 -16.56 -1.45
N GLN A 9 9.82 -16.35 -0.17
CA GLN A 9 8.48 -15.98 0.31
C GLN A 9 8.41 -14.54 0.82
N SER A 10 9.51 -14.00 1.33
CA SER A 10 9.58 -12.64 1.86
C SER A 10 10.80 -11.93 1.27
N LEU A 11 10.61 -10.69 0.83
CA LEU A 11 11.65 -9.85 0.27
C LEU A 11 11.50 -8.41 0.76
N ASP A 12 12.49 -7.93 1.49
CA ASP A 12 12.57 -6.55 1.97
C ASP A 12 13.74 -5.81 1.32
N VAL A 13 13.43 -4.71 0.66
CA VAL A 13 14.40 -3.95 -0.15
C VAL A 13 14.24 -2.43 0.05
N PHE A 14 13.73 -2.03 1.22
CA PHE A 14 13.44 -0.63 1.57
C PHE A 14 14.60 0.14 2.25
N LYS A 15 15.60 -0.55 2.82
CA LYS A 15 16.72 0.07 3.57
C LYS A 15 17.95 0.39 2.72
N ASN A 16 17.94 0.09 1.43
CA ASN A 16 19.08 0.43 0.60
C ASN A 16 18.95 1.92 0.20
N GLU A 17 20.00 2.70 0.35
CA GLU A 17 20.01 4.10 -0.12
C GLU A 17 20.75 4.24 -1.46
N ASN A 18 21.57 3.24 -1.78
CA ASN A 18 22.46 3.23 -2.94
C ASN A 18 22.00 2.30 -4.07
N LEU A 19 20.92 1.54 -3.88
CA LEU A 19 20.47 0.54 -4.87
C LEU A 19 19.65 1.20 -5.99
N THR A 20 20.32 1.94 -6.87
CA THR A 20 19.72 2.72 -7.96
C THR A 20 18.95 1.92 -9.02
N SER A 21 18.90 0.59 -8.91
CA SER A 21 18.12 -0.31 -9.77
C SER A 21 17.91 -1.65 -9.06
N PHE A 22 16.75 -2.25 -9.29
CA PHE A 22 16.54 -3.65 -8.92
C PHE A 22 17.23 -4.52 -10.00
N PRO A 23 17.84 -5.67 -9.62
CA PRO A 23 18.53 -6.52 -10.59
C PRO A 23 17.61 -6.87 -11.76
N GLU A 24 18.17 -7.01 -12.97
CA GLU A 24 17.41 -7.35 -14.18
C GLU A 24 16.55 -8.61 -13.93
N LEU A 25 15.24 -8.48 -14.12
CA LEU A 25 14.24 -9.45 -13.61
C LEU A 25 13.79 -10.51 -14.60
N SER A 26 14.43 -10.55 -15.77
CA SER A 26 14.25 -11.62 -16.73
C SER A 26 14.65 -12.96 -16.11
N GLY A 27 13.72 -13.92 -16.09
CA GLY A 27 13.98 -15.29 -15.62
C GLY A 27 13.83 -15.53 -14.11
N MET A 28 13.34 -14.56 -13.33
CA MET A 28 13.13 -14.78 -11.89
C MET A 28 11.91 -15.66 -11.60
N VAL A 29 12.15 -16.84 -11.04
CA VAL A 29 11.15 -17.89 -10.85
C VAL A 29 10.31 -17.72 -9.57
N TRP A 30 10.72 -16.86 -8.64
CA TRP A 30 10.04 -16.65 -7.36
C TRP A 30 8.78 -15.77 -7.42
N PHE A 31 8.40 -15.22 -8.58
CA PHE A 31 7.17 -14.42 -8.71
C PHE A 31 5.90 -15.15 -8.28
N ASN A 32 5.92 -16.48 -8.29
CA ASN A 32 4.80 -17.33 -7.88
C ASN A 32 4.86 -17.72 -6.38
N SER A 33 6.04 -17.62 -5.75
CA SER A 33 6.26 -18.03 -4.36
C SER A 33 6.28 -16.86 -3.38
N LEU A 34 6.55 -15.64 -3.85
CA LEU A 34 6.61 -14.46 -2.98
C LEU A 34 5.23 -14.19 -2.36
N ARG A 35 5.21 -13.86 -1.08
CA ARG A 35 4.00 -13.56 -0.30
C ARG A 35 4.10 -12.20 0.37
N GLU A 36 5.30 -11.84 0.79
CA GLU A 36 5.58 -10.61 1.51
C GLU A 36 6.62 -9.79 0.74
N LEU A 37 6.33 -8.50 0.58
CA LEU A 37 7.20 -7.57 -0.13
C LEU A 37 7.26 -6.24 0.63
N GLY A 38 8.45 -5.87 1.12
CA GLY A 38 8.72 -4.53 1.63
C GLY A 38 9.57 -3.75 0.65
N ILE A 39 9.06 -2.62 0.15
CA ILE A 39 9.78 -1.77 -0.81
C ILE A 39 9.83 -0.32 -0.34
N GLY A 40 10.94 0.34 -0.61
CA GLY A 40 11.17 1.74 -0.27
C GLY A 40 12.51 2.23 -0.82
N GLY A 41 12.68 3.54 -0.91
CA GLY A 41 13.94 4.12 -1.40
C GLY A 41 14.20 4.10 -2.92
N PHE A 42 13.42 3.36 -3.73
CA PHE A 42 13.61 3.29 -5.19
C PHE A 42 12.30 3.46 -5.97
N LEU A 43 11.95 4.70 -6.32
CA LEU A 43 10.97 4.98 -7.38
C LEU A 43 11.70 5.35 -8.67
N ASN A 44 12.50 4.43 -9.20
CA ASN A 44 12.85 4.44 -10.61
C ASN A 44 11.78 3.66 -11.39
N SER A 45 11.49 4.10 -12.61
CA SER A 45 10.41 3.57 -13.46
C SER A 45 10.42 2.05 -13.62
N ASN A 46 11.60 1.43 -13.61
CA ASN A 46 11.78 0.02 -13.98
C ASN A 46 11.31 -0.96 -12.90
N ILE A 47 11.34 -0.59 -11.61
CA ILE A 47 10.87 -1.46 -10.52
C ILE A 47 9.34 -1.60 -10.57
N LEU A 48 8.67 -0.51 -10.92
CA LEU A 48 7.22 -0.41 -10.89
C LEU A 48 6.56 -1.33 -11.90
N GLU A 49 7.15 -1.49 -13.09
CA GLU A 49 6.64 -2.41 -14.11
C GLU A 49 6.58 -3.85 -13.61
N VAL A 50 7.60 -4.29 -12.85
CA VAL A 50 7.66 -5.69 -12.40
C VAL A 50 6.83 -5.95 -11.16
N ILE A 51 6.62 -4.96 -10.28
CA ILE A 51 5.73 -5.13 -9.13
C ILE A 51 4.33 -5.55 -9.59
N GLY A 52 3.84 -4.99 -10.69
CA GLY A 52 2.53 -5.37 -11.25
C GLY A 52 2.43 -6.84 -11.68
N LEU A 53 3.56 -7.56 -11.80
CA LEU A 53 3.62 -8.98 -12.16
C LEU A 53 3.60 -9.91 -10.94
N LEU A 54 3.82 -9.39 -9.73
CA LEU A 54 3.93 -10.16 -8.47
C LEU A 54 2.56 -10.56 -7.90
N LYS A 55 1.74 -11.22 -8.72
CA LYS A 55 0.33 -11.55 -8.40
C LYS A 55 0.14 -12.47 -7.19
N SER A 56 1.21 -13.09 -6.69
CA SER A 56 1.16 -13.99 -5.55
C SER A 56 1.37 -13.29 -4.19
N VAL A 57 1.78 -12.01 -4.20
CA VAL A 57 1.99 -11.20 -2.99
C VAL A 57 0.67 -10.98 -2.26
N GLN A 58 0.71 -11.18 -0.94
CA GLN A 58 -0.41 -11.04 -0.02
C GLN A 58 -0.17 -9.91 1.00
N THR A 59 1.08 -9.58 1.29
CA THR A 59 1.47 -8.49 2.19
C THR A 59 2.45 -7.57 1.48
N LEU A 60 2.15 -6.28 1.47
CA LEU A 60 2.97 -5.24 0.86
C LEU A 60 3.16 -4.10 1.85
N SER A 61 4.42 -3.79 2.16
CA SER A 61 4.78 -2.61 2.94
C SER A 61 5.53 -1.63 2.05
N LEU A 62 4.96 -0.42 1.91
CA LEU A 62 5.54 0.67 1.14
C LEU A 62 6.17 1.69 2.09
N TYR A 63 7.46 1.93 1.93
CA TYR A 63 8.22 2.90 2.71
C TYR A 63 8.62 4.08 1.83
N GLY A 64 7.93 5.19 2.03
CA GLY A 64 8.22 6.47 1.39
C GLY A 64 9.44 7.17 1.98
N ARG A 65 9.79 8.30 1.36
CA ARG A 65 10.79 9.26 1.81
C ARG A 65 10.27 10.68 1.56
N ALA A 66 10.96 11.67 2.12
CA ALA A 66 10.70 13.07 1.81
C ALA A 66 10.63 13.28 0.28
N ASN A 67 9.60 13.99 -0.16
CA ASN A 67 9.26 14.30 -1.57
C ASN A 67 8.57 13.20 -2.39
N TRP A 68 8.15 12.09 -1.79
CA TRP A 68 7.37 11.06 -2.50
C TRP A 68 5.89 11.41 -2.50
N VAL A 69 5.46 12.09 -3.57
CA VAL A 69 4.12 12.68 -3.72
C VAL A 69 3.13 11.81 -4.51
N SER A 70 3.48 10.56 -4.83
CA SER A 70 2.56 9.63 -5.50
C SER A 70 2.87 8.17 -5.17
N LEU A 71 1.85 7.31 -5.30
CA LEU A 71 1.98 5.86 -5.29
C LEU A 71 1.96 5.32 -6.73
N PRO A 72 2.75 4.27 -7.02
CA PRO A 72 2.85 3.73 -8.36
C PRO A 72 1.57 3.00 -8.79
N CYS A 73 1.06 3.30 -9.99
CA CYS A 73 -0.22 2.76 -10.47
C CYS A 73 -0.20 1.26 -10.73
N GLN A 74 0.98 0.66 -10.95
CA GLN A 74 1.15 -0.77 -11.21
C GLN A 74 0.74 -1.64 -10.01
N LEU A 75 0.69 -1.07 -8.80
CA LEU A 75 0.18 -1.75 -7.60
C LEU A 75 -1.26 -2.21 -7.75
N GLN A 76 -2.04 -1.59 -8.64
CA GLN A 76 -3.41 -1.98 -8.94
C GLN A 76 -3.55 -3.44 -9.42
N ASN A 77 -2.46 -4.05 -9.89
CA ASN A 77 -2.46 -5.42 -10.41
C ASN A 77 -2.29 -6.48 -9.30
N LEU A 78 -1.96 -6.08 -8.07
CA LEU A 78 -1.77 -6.96 -6.92
C LEU A 78 -3.11 -7.42 -6.32
N THR A 79 -3.94 -8.05 -7.14
CA THR A 79 -5.33 -8.43 -6.78
C THR A 79 -5.43 -9.51 -5.67
N SER A 80 -4.35 -10.21 -5.36
CA SER A 80 -4.24 -11.15 -4.24
C SER A 80 -3.84 -10.49 -2.92
N LEU A 81 -3.54 -9.18 -2.93
CA LEU A 81 -3.05 -8.47 -1.76
C LEU A 81 -4.13 -8.41 -0.68
N LYS A 82 -3.74 -8.77 0.54
CA LYS A 82 -4.58 -8.80 1.74
C LYS A 82 -4.20 -7.73 2.76
N TYR A 83 -2.90 -7.45 2.86
CA TYR A 83 -2.35 -6.49 3.81
C TYR A 83 -1.55 -5.45 3.04
N LEU A 84 -1.94 -4.18 3.18
CA LEU A 84 -1.21 -3.05 2.62
C LEU A 84 -0.84 -2.07 3.72
N GLU A 85 0.45 -1.79 3.83
CA GLU A 85 0.98 -0.77 4.71
C GLU A 85 1.64 0.34 3.89
N ILE A 86 1.36 1.60 4.23
CA ILE A 86 1.92 2.78 3.58
C ILE A 86 2.52 3.67 4.65
N HIS A 87 3.83 3.86 4.59
CA HIS A 87 4.63 4.57 5.59
C HIS A 87 5.31 5.78 4.97
N ASN A 88 5.25 6.94 5.62
CA ASN A 88 6.07 8.12 5.31
C ASN A 88 5.96 8.63 3.86
N PHE A 89 4.75 8.72 3.30
CA PHE A 89 4.51 9.34 2.00
C PHE A 89 3.98 10.78 2.14
N GLU A 90 4.39 11.64 1.20
CA GLU A 90 3.99 13.04 1.08
C GLU A 90 2.81 13.21 0.10
N ILE A 91 1.98 12.17 -0.05
CA ILE A 91 0.78 12.17 -0.90
C ILE A 91 -0.34 12.98 -0.25
N GLU A 92 -1.14 13.69 -1.05
CA GLU A 92 -2.33 14.40 -0.56
C GLU A 92 -3.59 13.53 -0.64
N GLU A 93 -3.60 12.55 -1.53
CA GLU A 93 -4.72 11.66 -1.80
C GLU A 93 -4.23 10.23 -2.10
N LEU A 94 -4.94 9.24 -1.60
CA LEU A 94 -4.78 7.84 -2.01
C LEU A 94 -5.51 7.62 -3.35
N PRO A 95 -4.87 6.94 -4.32
CA PRO A 95 -5.41 6.84 -5.67
C PRO A 95 -6.58 5.86 -5.80
N ASP A 96 -7.49 6.14 -6.73
CA ASP A 96 -8.69 5.35 -7.03
C ASP A 96 -8.44 3.89 -7.46
N TRP A 97 -7.24 3.61 -7.96
CA TRP A 97 -6.86 2.24 -8.27
C TRP A 97 -6.77 1.36 -7.02
N LEU A 98 -6.70 1.92 -5.81
CA LEU A 98 -6.75 1.16 -4.56
C LEU A 98 -7.99 0.25 -4.51
N GLY A 99 -9.13 0.72 -5.04
CA GLY A 99 -10.36 -0.07 -5.17
C GLY A 99 -10.26 -1.32 -6.06
N ASN A 100 -9.16 -1.49 -6.81
CA ASN A 100 -8.89 -2.71 -7.58
C ASN A 100 -8.33 -3.85 -6.71
N LEU A 101 -7.86 -3.55 -5.49
CA LEU A 101 -7.34 -4.52 -4.53
C LEU A 101 -8.49 -5.26 -3.82
N SER A 102 -9.30 -5.98 -4.59
CA SER A 102 -10.53 -6.65 -4.11
C SER A 102 -10.32 -7.72 -3.02
N SER A 103 -9.07 -8.16 -2.82
CA SER A 103 -8.71 -9.08 -1.73
C SER A 103 -8.24 -8.38 -0.46
N LEU A 104 -8.16 -7.04 -0.44
CA LEU A 104 -7.58 -6.29 0.66
C LEU A 104 -8.46 -6.45 1.92
N GLU A 105 -7.85 -6.92 2.99
CA GLU A 105 -8.47 -7.18 4.28
C GLU A 105 -8.05 -6.12 5.32
N TYR A 106 -6.83 -5.58 5.18
CA TYR A 106 -6.21 -4.64 6.11
C TYR A 106 -5.47 -3.51 5.37
N LEU A 107 -5.79 -2.26 5.72
CA LEU A 107 -5.08 -1.07 5.24
C LEU A 107 -4.52 -0.30 6.44
N TRP A 108 -3.21 -0.08 6.43
CA TRP A 108 -2.52 0.73 7.43
C TRP A 108 -1.78 1.88 6.80
N LEU A 109 -2.09 3.08 7.28
CA LEU A 109 -1.47 4.32 6.90
C LEU A 109 -0.70 4.87 8.11
N GLN A 110 0.60 5.10 7.94
CA GLN A 110 1.44 5.62 9.02
C GLN A 110 2.28 6.80 8.53
N ASN A 111 2.32 7.86 9.35
CA ASN A 111 3.18 9.05 9.14
C ASN A 111 3.01 9.68 7.74
N CYS A 112 1.79 9.72 7.20
CA CYS A 112 1.49 10.41 5.95
C CYS A 112 0.93 11.81 6.28
N GLU A 113 1.82 12.76 6.56
CA GLU A 113 1.46 14.05 7.15
C GLU A 113 0.59 14.93 6.23
N LYS A 114 0.77 14.81 4.91
CA LYS A 114 0.02 15.57 3.90
C LYS A 114 -1.25 14.88 3.42
N LEU A 115 -1.48 13.62 3.78
CA LEU A 115 -2.61 12.85 3.28
C LEU A 115 -3.90 13.41 3.86
N ARG A 116 -4.81 13.84 2.98
CA ARG A 116 -6.11 14.43 3.32
C ARG A 116 -7.28 13.58 2.85
N HIS A 117 -7.11 12.89 1.73
CA HIS A 117 -8.20 12.23 1.04
C HIS A 117 -7.92 10.75 0.83
N LEU A 118 -8.92 9.93 1.17
CA LEU A 118 -9.07 8.57 0.67
C LEU A 118 -9.48 8.61 -0.81
N PRO A 119 -9.42 7.47 -1.51
CA PRO A 119 -9.98 7.35 -2.85
C PRO A 119 -11.44 7.78 -2.92
N SER A 120 -11.97 7.88 -4.14
CA SER A 120 -13.40 8.08 -4.37
C SER A 120 -14.25 7.08 -3.58
N LYS A 121 -15.49 7.46 -3.27
CA LYS A 121 -16.42 6.61 -2.53
C LYS A 121 -16.65 5.29 -3.27
N GLU A 122 -16.73 5.35 -4.60
CA GLU A 122 -16.90 4.22 -5.50
C GLU A 122 -15.69 3.28 -5.42
N ALA A 123 -14.46 3.81 -5.36
CA ALA A 123 -13.27 3.00 -5.17
C ALA A 123 -13.27 2.32 -3.79
N MET A 124 -13.60 3.05 -2.72
CA MET A 124 -13.65 2.47 -1.37
C MET A 124 -14.74 1.40 -1.22
N GLN A 125 -15.89 1.56 -1.85
CA GLN A 125 -16.97 0.56 -1.83
C GLN A 125 -16.61 -0.75 -2.55
N ARG A 126 -15.65 -0.74 -3.47
CA ARG A 126 -15.15 -1.97 -4.13
C ARG A 126 -14.26 -2.81 -3.21
N LEU A 127 -13.74 -2.24 -2.11
CA LEU A 127 -12.95 -2.93 -1.10
C LEU A 127 -13.82 -3.77 -0.15
N THR A 128 -14.63 -4.66 -0.72
CA THR A 128 -15.67 -5.42 -0.02
C THR A 128 -15.16 -6.35 1.09
N LYS A 129 -13.86 -6.67 1.09
CA LYS A 129 -13.21 -7.50 2.12
C LYS A 129 -12.45 -6.69 3.17
N LEU A 130 -12.36 -5.36 3.02
CA LEU A 130 -11.60 -4.52 3.94
C LEU A 130 -12.31 -4.49 5.29
N THR A 131 -11.67 -5.10 6.28
CA THR A 131 -12.24 -5.21 7.63
C THR A 131 -11.60 -4.25 8.61
N TYR A 132 -10.34 -3.88 8.35
CA TYR A 132 -9.53 -3.02 9.20
C TYR A 132 -8.93 -1.85 8.42
N LEU A 133 -9.12 -0.65 8.95
CA LEU A 133 -8.43 0.57 8.55
C LEU A 133 -7.74 1.17 9.78
N ASP A 134 -6.42 1.27 9.74
CA ASP A 134 -5.63 1.90 10.79
C ASP A 134 -4.91 3.14 10.24
N ILE A 135 -5.13 4.28 10.89
CA ILE A 135 -4.58 5.58 10.53
C ILE A 135 -3.74 6.08 11.72
N GLN A 136 -2.42 6.06 11.58
CA GLN A 136 -1.47 6.44 12.62
C GLN A 136 -0.65 7.64 12.16
N SER A 137 -0.60 8.70 12.95
CA SER A 137 0.21 9.89 12.63
C SER A 137 -0.07 10.49 11.24
N CYS A 138 -1.30 10.39 10.74
CA CYS A 138 -1.78 11.07 9.53
C CYS A 138 -2.82 12.13 9.96
N PRO A 139 -2.40 13.28 10.51
CA PRO A 139 -3.29 14.18 11.23
C PRO A 139 -4.43 14.73 10.36
N LEU A 140 -4.15 15.10 9.11
CA LEU A 140 -5.14 15.68 8.21
C LEU A 140 -6.21 14.66 7.81
N LEU A 141 -5.81 13.47 7.36
CA LEU A 141 -6.73 12.38 7.05
C LEU A 141 -7.50 11.93 8.29
N GLY A 142 -6.80 11.75 9.41
CA GLY A 142 -7.39 11.29 10.66
C GLY A 142 -8.49 12.23 11.16
N GLU A 143 -8.34 13.54 10.95
CA GLU A 143 -9.41 14.51 11.20
C GLU A 143 -10.61 14.29 10.26
N GLN A 144 -10.36 14.18 8.95
CA GLN A 144 -11.42 14.03 7.94
C GLN A 144 -12.18 12.69 8.02
N CYS A 145 -11.57 11.66 8.62
CA CYS A 145 -12.16 10.35 8.84
C CYS A 145 -13.02 10.25 10.12
N ARG A 146 -13.09 11.30 10.96
CA ARG A 146 -13.99 11.31 12.12
C ARG A 146 -15.45 11.35 11.66
N ARG A 147 -16.37 10.88 12.52
CA ARG A 147 -17.82 10.95 12.26
C ARG A 147 -18.22 12.39 11.89
N ASP A 148 -19.10 12.50 10.90
CA ASP A 148 -19.62 13.75 10.33
C ASP A 148 -18.65 14.57 9.46
N ASN A 149 -17.40 14.14 9.29
CA ASN A 149 -16.45 14.77 8.35
C ASN A 149 -16.48 14.13 6.95
N SER A 150 -15.80 14.79 6.01
CA SER A 150 -15.94 14.54 4.57
C SER A 150 -15.56 13.12 4.11
N GLU A 151 -14.65 12.45 4.82
CA GLU A 151 -14.14 11.13 4.42
C GLU A 151 -14.91 9.98 5.11
N TRP A 152 -15.65 10.25 6.19
CA TRP A 152 -16.41 9.23 6.91
C TRP A 152 -17.36 8.40 6.04
N PRO A 153 -18.14 8.98 5.10
CA PRO A 153 -19.02 8.20 4.23
C PRO A 153 -18.28 7.16 3.39
N LYS A 154 -16.99 7.37 3.09
CA LYS A 154 -16.16 6.44 2.31
C LYS A 154 -15.75 5.21 3.12
N ILE A 155 -15.61 5.33 4.45
CA ILE A 155 -15.10 4.26 5.32
C ILE A 155 -16.13 3.69 6.30
N SER A 156 -17.31 4.28 6.40
CA SER A 156 -18.37 3.86 7.34
C SER A 156 -18.76 2.37 7.27
N HIS A 157 -18.55 1.72 6.12
CA HIS A 157 -18.80 0.30 5.90
C HIS A 157 -17.74 -0.62 6.53
N ILE A 158 -16.57 -0.09 6.89
CA ILE A 158 -15.44 -0.84 7.47
C ILE A 158 -15.74 -1.15 8.94
N PRO A 159 -15.68 -2.42 9.37
CA PRO A 159 -15.96 -2.84 10.75
C PRO A 159 -15.05 -2.26 11.82
N TYR A 160 -13.75 -2.17 11.55
CA TYR A 160 -12.75 -1.74 12.52
C TYR A 160 -11.96 -0.56 11.97
N ILE A 161 -12.11 0.60 12.59
CA ILE A 161 -11.42 1.83 12.20
C ILE A 161 -10.70 2.37 13.43
N LEU A 162 -9.37 2.49 13.33
CA LEU A 162 -8.49 3.02 14.35
C LEU A 162 -7.86 4.32 13.85
N ILE A 163 -7.85 5.34 14.71
CA ILE A 163 -7.11 6.58 14.48
C ILE A 163 -6.22 6.84 15.71
N ASN A 164 -4.90 6.83 15.52
CA ASN A 164 -3.91 6.96 16.59
C ASN A 164 -4.17 6.00 17.76
N GLY A 165 -4.53 4.75 17.45
CA GLY A 165 -4.82 3.69 18.40
C GLY A 165 -6.21 3.76 19.06
N MET A 166 -7.00 4.79 18.76
CA MET A 166 -8.36 4.92 19.27
C MET A 166 -9.38 4.41 18.26
N SER A 167 -10.29 3.54 18.71
CA SER A 167 -11.45 3.17 17.89
C SER A 167 -12.43 4.32 17.81
N ILE A 168 -12.87 4.64 16.59
CA ILE A 168 -13.81 5.75 16.33
C ILE A 168 -15.23 5.28 15.98
N ARG A 169 -15.49 3.99 16.22
CA ARG A 169 -16.77 3.34 15.90
C ARG A 169 -17.66 3.19 17.12
#